data_AF-A0A397EXY8-F1
#
_entry.id   AF-A0A397EXY8-F1
#
_cell.length_a   1.000
_cell.length_b   1.000
_cell.length_c   1.000
_cell.angle_alpha   90.00
_cell.angle_beta   90.00
_cell.angle_gamma   90.00
#
_symmetry.space_group_name_H-M   'P 1'
#
loop_
_entity.id
_entity.type
_entity.pdbx_description
1 polymer ?
#
loop_
_entity_poly.entity_id
_entity_poly.type
_entity_poly.pdbx_seq_one_letter_code
_entity_poly.pdbx_strand_id
1 'polypeptide(L)'
;MFLDSALFAFANLVVALNPTNQTLHWIVMLPAAFLEGVAASVLWIAQATYLTQLSVLYAEFKHEPVVSSMGLFNGVFYSIFRMSAISGNLISSLVLGYFVWPAESLFVMYTVIGLSGAALMLMLPSTTKVSVTNDTELAKLVQTPSVAQGNEPSRRGRMVVLAPVFVLNGLQQGFATGEFTSNFIRESVGGASIGYVMALYGGCNVVSSYGFGKLADKYEYVLTVHRRFFMTLNHI
;
A
#
# COMPACT_ATOMS: atom_id res chain seq x y z
N MET A 1 -4.11 -2.80 7.81
CA MET A 1 -2.69 -2.47 7.92
C MET A 1 -2.22 -2.71 9.34
N PHE A 2 -2.92 -2.21 10.36
CA PHE A 2 -2.46 -2.35 11.74
C PHE A 2 -2.76 -3.71 12.37
N LEU A 3 -3.87 -4.36 12.02
CA LEU A 3 -4.23 -5.68 12.57
C LEU A 3 -3.42 -6.83 11.97
N ASP A 4 -3.17 -6.80 10.66
CA ASP A 4 -2.26 -7.70 9.95
C ASP A 4 -0.82 -7.57 10.47
N SER A 5 -0.34 -6.33 10.63
CA SER A 5 0.99 -6.08 11.23
C SER A 5 1.08 -6.55 12.69
N ALA A 6 0.00 -6.43 13.47
CA ALA A 6 -0.04 -6.92 14.85
C ALA A 6 -0.01 -8.45 14.93
N LEU A 7 -0.74 -9.14 14.04
CA LEU A 7 -0.71 -10.60 13.93
C LEU A 7 0.69 -11.10 13.55
N PHE A 8 1.32 -10.47 12.55
CA PHE A 8 2.69 -10.79 12.15
C PHE A 8 3.69 -10.57 13.29
N ALA A 9 3.64 -9.40 13.95
CA ALA A 9 4.54 -9.09 15.06
C ALA A 9 4.35 -10.06 16.23
N PHE A 10 3.10 -10.43 16.55
CA PHE A 10 2.79 -11.38 17.61
C PHE A 10 3.28 -12.80 17.28
N ALA A 11 3.07 -13.27 16.05
CA ALA A 11 3.58 -14.57 15.60
C ALA A 11 5.11 -14.64 15.71
N ASN A 12 5.81 -13.58 15.29
CA ASN A 12 7.26 -13.49 15.42
C ASN A 12 7.73 -13.36 16.89
N LEU A 13 6.96 -12.68 17.75
CA LEU A 13 7.24 -12.64 19.18
C LEU A 13 7.19 -14.04 19.81
N VAL A 14 6.16 -14.83 19.50
CA VAL A 14 5.99 -16.20 20.00
C VAL A 14 7.16 -17.10 19.57
N VAL A 15 7.63 -16.93 18.33
CA VAL A 15 8.82 -17.62 17.80
C VAL A 15 10.10 -17.17 18.53
N ALA A 16 10.27 -15.86 18.72
CA ALA A 16 11.43 -15.28 19.38
C ALA A 16 11.54 -15.71 20.86
N LEU A 17 10.41 -15.85 21.56
CA LEU A 17 10.37 -16.37 22.93
C LEU A 17 10.69 -17.87 23.05
N ASN A 18 10.61 -18.63 21.95
CA ASN A 18 10.82 -20.09 21.94
C ASN A 18 11.84 -20.52 20.87
N PRO A 19 13.11 -20.05 20.92
CA PRO A 19 14.06 -20.18 19.81
C PRO A 19 14.47 -21.63 19.50
N THR A 20 14.33 -22.55 20.45
CA THR A 20 14.74 -23.96 20.30
C THR A 20 13.66 -24.88 19.74
N ASN A 21 12.38 -24.45 19.75
CA ASN A 21 11.26 -25.31 19.36
C ASN A 21 10.86 -25.10 17.89
N GLN A 22 11.57 -25.78 16.99
CA GLN A 22 11.33 -25.67 15.55
C GLN A 22 9.92 -26.11 15.13
N THR A 23 9.35 -27.12 15.80
CA THR A 23 7.98 -27.58 15.51
C THR A 23 6.95 -26.48 15.79
N LEU A 24 7.13 -25.75 16.90
CA LEU A 24 6.29 -24.61 17.24
C LEU A 24 6.42 -23.48 16.21
N HIS A 25 7.62 -23.23 15.68
CA HIS A 25 7.83 -22.22 14.64
C HIS A 25 6.98 -22.50 13.40
N TRP A 26 7.02 -23.73 12.89
CA TRP A 26 6.22 -24.12 11.72
C TRP A 26 4.72 -24.02 11.98
N ILE A 27 4.26 -24.47 13.15
CA ILE A 27 2.83 -24.45 13.53
C ILE A 27 2.30 -23.02 13.67
N VAL A 28 3.11 -22.06 14.11
CA VAL A 28 2.68 -20.67 14.27
C VAL A 28 2.83 -19.89 12.96
N MET A 29 3.97 -20.02 12.28
CA MET A 29 4.29 -19.17 11.12
C MET A 29 3.50 -19.54 9.86
N LEU A 30 3.24 -20.83 9.60
CA LEU A 30 2.51 -21.22 8.38
C LEU A 30 1.05 -20.72 8.38
N PRO A 31 0.24 -20.92 9.45
CA PRO A 31 -1.11 -20.38 9.50
C PRO A 31 -1.13 -18.86 9.56
N ALA A 32 -0.19 -18.23 10.27
CA ALA A 32 -0.08 -16.78 10.34
C ALA A 32 0.19 -16.17 8.96
N ALA A 33 1.15 -16.72 8.20
CA ALA A 33 1.46 -16.26 6.84
C ALA A 33 0.28 -16.42 5.88
N PHE A 34 -0.46 -17.54 5.98
CA PHE A 34 -1.66 -17.74 5.17
C PHE A 34 -2.75 -16.69 5.49
N LEU A 35 -3.04 -16.49 6.77
CA LEU A 35 -4.03 -15.51 7.22
C LEU A 35 -3.62 -14.08 6.85
N GLU A 36 -2.34 -13.75 6.98
CA GLU A 36 -1.79 -12.45 6.57
C GLU A 36 -1.93 -12.23 5.07
N GLY A 37 -1.63 -13.23 4.24
CA GLY A 37 -1.81 -13.12 2.78
C GLY A 37 -3.26 -12.84 2.38
N VAL A 38 -4.21 -13.56 2.98
CA VAL A 38 -5.64 -13.32 2.74
C VAL A 38 -6.06 -11.94 3.26
N ALA A 39 -5.70 -11.60 4.50
CA ALA A 39 -6.05 -10.33 5.13
C ALA A 39 -5.48 -9.13 4.35
N ALA A 40 -4.22 -9.20 3.92
CA ALA A 40 -3.56 -8.16 3.14
C ALA A 40 -4.30 -7.92 1.82
N SER A 41 -4.68 -8.97 1.10
CA SER A 41 -5.41 -8.83 -0.17
C SER A 41 -6.76 -8.11 0.00
N VAL A 42 -7.55 -8.53 0.98
CA VAL A 42 -8.86 -7.92 1.30
C VAL A 42 -8.66 -6.47 1.75
N LEU A 43 -7.64 -6.21 2.56
CA LEU A 43 -7.35 -4.90 3.10
C LEU A 43 -6.96 -3.90 2.00
N TRP A 44 -6.09 -4.29 1.07
CA TRP A 44 -5.70 -3.43 -0.05
C TRP A 44 -6.88 -3.10 -0.96
N ILE A 45 -7.78 -4.06 -1.19
CA ILE A 45 -9.00 -3.82 -1.97
C ILE A 45 -9.95 -2.86 -1.22
N ALA A 46 -10.17 -3.08 0.08
CA ALA A 46 -11.01 -2.23 0.91
C ALA A 46 -10.46 -0.80 0.97
N GLN A 47 -9.14 -0.65 1.12
CA GLN A 47 -8.46 0.63 1.13
C GLN A 47 -8.59 1.38 -0.20
N ALA A 48 -8.37 0.72 -1.34
CA ALA A 48 -8.49 1.33 -2.66
C ALA A 48 -9.93 1.81 -2.92
N THR A 49 -10.92 1.01 -2.52
CA THR A 49 -12.33 1.36 -2.63
C THR A 49 -12.68 2.56 -1.74
N TYR A 50 -12.20 2.56 -0.50
CA TYR A 50 -12.43 3.66 0.45
C TYR A 50 -11.84 4.98 -0.06
N LEU A 51 -10.60 4.99 -0.54
CA LEU A 51 -9.99 6.21 -1.10
C LEU A 51 -10.73 6.70 -2.35
N THR A 52 -11.18 5.78 -3.20
CA THR A 52 -11.96 6.13 -4.39
C THR A 52 -13.28 6.80 -3.98
N GLN A 53 -14.00 6.25 -3.01
CA GLN A 53 -15.24 6.84 -2.49
C GLN A 53 -15.00 8.22 -1.85
N LEU A 54 -13.94 8.36 -1.06
CA LEU A 54 -13.59 9.62 -0.42
C LEU A 54 -13.21 10.69 -1.46
N SER A 55 -12.48 10.31 -2.50
CA SER A 55 -12.08 11.21 -3.57
C SER A 55 -13.25 11.73 -4.41
N VAL A 56 -14.26 10.88 -4.60
CA VAL A 56 -15.53 11.23 -5.26
C VAL A 56 -16.29 12.26 -4.44
N LEU A 57 -16.44 12.02 -3.14
CA LEU A 57 -17.10 12.94 -2.23
C LEU A 57 -16.37 14.29 -2.18
N TYR A 58 -15.04 14.26 -2.12
CA TYR A 58 -14.23 15.48 -2.13
C TYR A 58 -14.36 16.28 -3.44
N ALA A 59 -14.35 15.60 -4.58
CA ALA A 59 -14.52 16.21 -5.90
C ALA A 59 -15.86 16.95 -6.02
N GLU A 60 -16.93 16.37 -5.46
CA GLU A 60 -18.26 16.99 -5.41
C GLU A 60 -18.27 18.27 -4.55
N PHE A 61 -17.67 18.22 -3.35
CA PHE A 61 -17.60 19.39 -2.45
C PHE A 61 -16.70 20.52 -2.96
N LYS A 62 -15.62 20.20 -3.70
CA LYS A 62 -14.64 21.18 -4.20
C LYS A 62 -14.86 21.59 -5.65
N HIS A 63 -15.81 20.96 -6.34
CA HIS A 63 -16.05 21.13 -7.79
C HIS A 63 -14.78 20.87 -8.64
N GLU A 64 -14.00 19.85 -8.27
CA GLU A 64 -12.79 19.44 -8.97
C GLU A 64 -13.00 18.13 -9.76
N PRO A 65 -12.22 17.86 -10.82
CA PRO A 65 -12.34 16.60 -11.55
C PRO A 65 -11.96 15.41 -10.66
N VAL A 66 -12.81 14.38 -10.65
CA VAL A 66 -12.67 13.19 -9.81
C VAL A 66 -11.30 12.50 -10.01
N VAL A 67 -10.78 12.47 -11.24
CA VAL A 67 -9.48 11.86 -11.56
C VAL A 67 -8.33 12.56 -10.82
N SER A 68 -8.34 13.89 -10.77
CA SER A 68 -7.34 14.68 -10.04
C SER A 68 -7.46 14.45 -8.53
N SER A 69 -8.69 14.42 -8.01
CA SER A 69 -8.96 14.13 -6.59
C SER A 69 -8.49 12.72 -6.20
N MET A 70 -8.77 11.71 -7.03
CA MET A 70 -8.29 10.34 -6.83
C MET A 70 -6.76 10.29 -6.74
N GLY A 71 -6.07 11.00 -7.65
CA GLY A 71 -4.61 11.12 -7.65
C GLY A 71 -4.08 11.71 -6.34
N LEU A 72 -4.71 12.78 -5.85
CA LEU A 72 -4.34 13.43 -4.59
C LEU A 72 -4.49 12.49 -3.38
N PHE A 73 -5.66 11.86 -3.21
CA PHE A 73 -5.90 10.95 -2.08
C PHE A 73 -4.98 9.73 -2.11
N ASN A 74 -4.78 9.13 -3.30
CA ASN A 74 -3.83 8.04 -3.46
C ASN A 74 -2.40 8.47 -3.14
N GLY A 75 -1.96 9.63 -3.63
CA GLY A 75 -0.63 10.17 -3.36
C GLY A 75 -0.38 10.44 -1.87
N VAL A 76 -1.34 11.04 -1.17
CA VAL A 76 -1.27 11.28 0.28
C VAL A 76 -1.20 9.96 1.05
N PHE A 77 -2.06 8.98 0.71
CA PHE A 77 -2.04 7.67 1.35
C PHE A 77 -0.69 6.95 1.17
N TYR A 78 -0.18 6.88 -0.07
CA TYR A 78 1.10 6.21 -0.34
C TYR A 78 2.28 6.95 0.29
N SER A 79 2.20 8.27 0.41
CA SER A 79 3.21 9.05 1.14
C SER A 79 3.24 8.67 2.62
N ILE A 80 2.07 8.60 3.28
CA ILE A 80 1.97 8.15 4.67
C ILE A 80 2.45 6.70 4.82
N PHE A 81 2.06 5.81 3.90
CA PHE A 81 2.49 4.41 3.89
C PHE A 81 4.00 4.25 3.75
N ARG A 82 4.66 5.05 2.91
CA ARG A 82 6.12 5.02 2.77
C ARG A 82 6.81 5.66 3.97
N MET A 83 6.23 6.70 4.57
CA MET A 83 6.75 7.30 5.80
C MET A 83 6.69 6.34 7.00
N SER A 84 5.64 5.53 7.12
CA SER A 84 5.57 4.50 8.17
C SER A 84 6.59 3.38 7.97
N ALA A 85 6.91 3.03 6.71
CA ALA A 85 7.99 2.11 6.41
C ALA A 85 9.36 2.69 6.80
N ILE A 86 9.59 3.99 6.61
CA ILE A 86 10.82 4.68 7.05
C ILE A 86 10.93 4.65 8.57
N SER A 87 9.87 5.04 9.29
CA SER A 87 9.89 5.08 10.75
C SER A 87 10.05 3.69 11.37
N GLY A 88 9.38 2.66 10.84
CA GLY A 88 9.58 1.28 11.26
C GLY A 88 11.02 0.82 11.06
N ASN A 89 11.59 1.04 9.87
CA ASN A 89 12.99 0.64 9.63
C ASN A 89 14.00 1.39 10.52
N LEU A 90 13.72 2.65 10.85
CA LEU A 90 14.55 3.42 11.79
C LEU A 90 14.46 2.88 13.21
N ILE A 91 13.24 2.57 13.70
CA ILE A 91 13.04 1.93 15.00
C ILE A 91 13.81 0.61 15.06
N SER A 92 13.68 -0.24 14.04
CA SER A 92 14.43 -1.50 13.96
C SER A 92 15.93 -1.30 14.04
N SER A 93 16.48 -0.32 13.32
CA SER A 93 17.92 -0.07 13.29
C SER A 93 18.45 0.52 14.60
N LEU A 94 17.70 1.42 15.26
CA LEU A 94 18.09 1.96 16.56
C LEU A 94 18.10 0.87 17.64
N VAL A 95 17.07 0.02 17.67
CA VAL A 95 16.92 -1.04 18.69
C VAL A 95 17.99 -2.11 18.52
N LEU A 96 18.20 -2.61 17.30
CA LEU A 96 19.14 -3.69 17.03
C LEU A 96 20.60 -3.20 16.89
N GLY A 97 20.80 -1.99 16.40
CA GLY A 97 22.12 -1.44 16.09
C GLY A 97 22.71 -0.59 17.21
N TYR A 98 21.98 0.42 17.69
CA TYR A 98 22.50 1.36 18.68
C TYR A 98 22.34 0.84 20.11
N PHE A 99 21.15 0.35 20.46
CA PHE A 99 20.87 -0.16 21.79
C PHE A 99 21.28 -1.63 21.99
N VAL A 100 21.49 -2.37 20.90
CA VAL A 100 21.84 -3.79 20.89
C VAL A 100 20.85 -4.62 21.72
N TRP A 101 19.58 -4.23 21.68
CA TRP A 101 18.51 -4.92 22.37
C TRP A 101 18.11 -6.20 21.64
N PRO A 102 17.60 -7.19 22.37
CA PRO A 102 17.28 -8.47 21.77
C PRO A 102 15.96 -8.33 20.97
N ALA A 103 15.81 -9.15 19.92
CA ALA A 103 14.78 -8.97 18.90
C ALA A 103 13.34 -9.08 19.45
N GLU A 104 13.14 -9.73 20.59
CA GLU A 104 11.86 -9.84 21.29
C GLU A 104 11.32 -8.45 21.66
N SER A 105 12.20 -7.54 22.08
CA SER A 105 11.78 -6.17 22.43
C SER A 105 11.21 -5.42 21.23
N LEU A 106 11.79 -5.64 20.05
CA LEU A 106 11.32 -5.07 18.79
C LEU A 106 9.94 -5.62 18.40
N PHE A 107 9.73 -6.93 18.52
CA PHE A 107 8.42 -7.52 18.25
C PHE A 107 7.35 -7.06 19.24
N VAL A 108 7.68 -6.94 20.53
CA VAL A 108 6.77 -6.35 21.53
C VAL A 108 6.38 -4.92 21.15
N MET A 109 7.36 -4.08 20.81
CA MET A 109 7.10 -2.70 20.39
C MET A 109 6.16 -2.64 19.19
N TYR A 110 6.38 -3.45 18.15
CA TYR A 110 5.51 -3.48 16.99
C TYR A 110 4.12 -4.06 17.26
N THR A 111 3.99 -5.06 18.14
CA THR A 111 2.67 -5.56 18.56
C THR A 111 1.89 -4.48 19.29
N VAL A 112 2.50 -3.72 20.21
CA VAL A 112 1.84 -2.63 20.94
C VAL A 112 1.42 -1.51 19.98
N ILE A 113 2.33 -1.07 19.10
CA ILE A 113 2.02 -0.03 18.11
C ILE A 113 0.91 -0.51 17.16
N GLY A 114 0.98 -1.75 16.65
CA GLY A 114 -0.03 -2.34 15.78
C GLY A 114 -1.40 -2.43 16.45
N LEU A 115 -1.47 -2.91 17.70
CA LEU A 115 -2.73 -2.96 18.46
C LEU A 115 -3.29 -1.56 18.73
N SER A 116 -2.44 -0.60 19.07
CA SER A 116 -2.87 0.79 19.27
C SER A 116 -3.43 1.42 17.98
N GLY A 117 -2.78 1.17 16.83
CA GLY A 117 -3.25 1.62 15.52
C GLY A 117 -4.56 0.95 15.10
N ALA A 118 -4.73 -0.33 15.43
CA ALA A 118 -6.00 -1.04 15.22
C ALA A 118 -7.12 -0.46 16.09
N ALA A 119 -6.84 -0.19 17.38
CA ALA A 119 -7.81 0.43 18.28
C ALA A 119 -8.22 1.84 17.81
N LEU A 120 -7.28 2.66 17.34
CA LEU A 120 -7.58 3.98 16.76
C LEU A 120 -8.47 3.88 15.51
N MET A 121 -8.23 2.89 14.65
CA MET A 121 -9.07 2.65 13.47
C MET A 121 -10.48 2.17 13.83
N LEU A 122 -10.65 1.45 14.94
CA LEU A 122 -11.97 1.07 15.44
C LEU A 122 -12.73 2.25 16.05
N MET A 123 -12.02 3.27 16.53
CA MET A 123 -12.60 4.52 17.03
C MET A 123 -12.91 5.53 15.93
N LEU A 124 -12.49 5.28 14.68
CA LEU A 124 -12.82 6.15 13.56
C LEU A 124 -14.33 6.07 13.27
N PRO A 125 -15.05 7.20 13.18
CA PRO A 125 -16.44 7.22 12.74
C PRO A 125 -16.54 6.60 11.35
N SER A 126 -17.48 5.66 11.17
CA SER A 126 -17.73 5.09 9.84
C SER A 126 -18.16 6.21 8.91
N THR A 127 -17.41 6.44 7.83
CA THR A 127 -17.74 7.48 6.85
C THR A 127 -19.13 7.23 6.30
N THR A 128 -19.98 8.26 6.38
CA THR A 128 -21.34 8.31 5.84
C THR A 128 -21.36 7.67 4.45
N LYS A 129 -22.20 6.65 4.27
CA LYS A 129 -22.42 6.00 2.98
C LYS A 129 -22.74 7.10 1.96
N VAL A 130 -21.95 7.19 0.90
CA VAL A 130 -22.23 8.07 -0.24
C VAL A 130 -23.62 7.71 -0.74
N SER A 131 -24.59 8.61 -0.51
CA SER A 131 -25.90 8.53 -1.15
C SER A 131 -25.67 8.83 -2.62
N VAL A 132 -25.60 7.78 -3.43
CA VAL A 132 -25.42 7.89 -4.88
C VAL A 132 -26.63 8.62 -5.45
N THR A 133 -26.52 9.94 -5.61
CA THR A 133 -27.51 10.75 -6.31
C THR A 133 -27.28 10.54 -7.82
N ASN A 134 -27.94 9.53 -8.40
CA ASN A 134 -28.26 9.34 -9.82
C ASN A 134 -27.24 9.70 -10.95
N ASP A 135 -25.95 9.90 -10.66
CA ASP A 135 -24.93 10.12 -11.68
C ASP A 135 -24.29 8.79 -12.10
N THR A 136 -24.64 8.38 -13.32
CA THR A 136 -24.29 7.08 -13.92
C THR A 136 -22.77 6.86 -14.04
N GLU A 137 -21.96 7.92 -14.07
CA GLU A 137 -20.49 7.85 -14.09
C GLU A 137 -19.88 7.66 -12.69
N LEU A 138 -20.49 8.27 -11.67
CA LEU A 138 -20.07 8.18 -10.27
C LEU A 138 -20.36 6.79 -9.69
N ALA A 139 -21.52 6.24 -10.04
CA ALA A 139 -21.92 4.89 -9.67
C ALA A 139 -20.99 3.81 -10.26
N LYS A 140 -20.46 4.02 -11.47
CA LYS A 140 -19.52 3.08 -12.13
C LYS A 140 -18.13 3.06 -11.48
N LEU A 141 -17.71 4.15 -10.85
CA LEU A 141 -16.41 4.27 -10.18
C LEU A 141 -16.44 3.75 -8.73
N VAL A 142 -17.61 3.81 -8.08
CA VAL A 142 -17.83 3.39 -6.68
C VAL A 142 -18.28 1.93 -6.55
N GLN A 143 -18.92 1.37 -7.60
CA GLN A 143 -19.35 -0.02 -7.57
C GLN A 143 -18.17 -0.99 -7.48
N THR A 144 -18.12 -1.75 -6.39
CA THR A 144 -17.37 -2.99 -6.31
C THR A 144 -17.82 -3.89 -7.47
N PRO A 145 -16.93 -4.29 -8.39
CA PRO A 145 -17.33 -5.12 -9.51
C PRO A 145 -17.86 -6.43 -8.94
N SER A 146 -19.14 -6.71 -9.17
CA SER A 146 -19.70 -8.02 -8.86
C SER A 146 -19.01 -9.05 -9.74
N VAL A 147 -18.86 -10.29 -9.25
CA VAL A 147 -18.24 -11.40 -9.99
C VAL A 147 -18.87 -11.60 -11.39
N ALA A 148 -20.11 -11.14 -11.60
CA ALA A 148 -20.83 -11.19 -12.87
C ALA A 148 -20.41 -10.09 -13.89
N GLN A 149 -19.81 -8.97 -13.47
CA GLN A 149 -19.36 -7.89 -14.37
C GLN A 149 -18.05 -8.19 -15.11
N GLY A 150 -17.38 -9.31 -14.79
CA GLY A 150 -16.13 -9.74 -15.44
C GLY A 150 -16.29 -10.36 -16.83
N ASN A 151 -17.51 -10.42 -17.38
CA ASN A 151 -17.80 -11.07 -18.67
C ASN A 151 -17.83 -10.11 -19.88
N GLU A 152 -17.64 -8.81 -19.69
CA GLU A 152 -17.47 -7.86 -20.80
C GLU A 152 -16.14 -8.12 -21.54
N PRO A 153 -16.17 -8.53 -22.84
CA PRO A 153 -14.97 -8.93 -23.58
C PRO A 153 -13.89 -7.83 -23.67
N SER A 154 -14.33 -6.57 -23.80
CA SER A 154 -13.46 -5.39 -23.91
C SER A 154 -12.71 -5.07 -22.61
N ARG A 155 -13.35 -5.31 -21.45
CA ARG A 155 -12.75 -5.13 -20.12
C ARG A 155 -11.78 -6.26 -19.78
N ARG A 156 -12.11 -7.50 -20.16
CA ARG A 156 -11.24 -8.67 -19.95
C ARG A 156 -9.91 -8.54 -20.72
N GLY A 157 -9.95 -8.07 -21.96
CA GLY A 157 -8.73 -7.82 -22.75
C GLY A 157 -7.78 -6.81 -22.09
N ARG A 158 -8.30 -5.71 -21.53
CA ARG A 158 -7.48 -4.69 -20.87
C ARG A 158 -6.89 -5.18 -19.54
N MET A 159 -7.65 -5.97 -18.76
CA MET A 159 -7.17 -6.55 -17.51
C MET A 159 -6.07 -7.59 -17.73
N VAL A 160 -6.17 -8.41 -18.79
CA VAL A 160 -5.13 -9.40 -19.14
C VAL A 160 -3.83 -8.72 -19.57
N VAL A 161 -3.89 -7.62 -20.32
CA VAL A 161 -2.70 -6.85 -20.71
C VAL A 161 -2.02 -6.19 -19.50
N LEU A 162 -2.78 -5.84 -18.47
CA LEU A 162 -2.25 -5.27 -17.22
C LEU A 162 -1.72 -6.33 -16.25
N ALA A 163 -2.14 -7.59 -16.36
CA ALA A 163 -1.73 -8.65 -15.44
C ALA A 163 -0.20 -8.84 -15.36
N PRO A 164 0.58 -8.84 -16.46
CA PRO A 164 2.04 -8.89 -16.39
C PRO A 164 2.63 -7.72 -15.61
N VAL A 165 2.08 -6.52 -15.74
CA VAL A 165 2.57 -5.33 -15.02
C VAL A 165 2.34 -5.50 -13.52
N PHE A 166 1.17 -6.01 -13.10
CA PHE A 166 0.90 -6.29 -11.68
C PHE A 166 1.81 -7.39 -11.12
N VAL A 167 2.04 -8.47 -11.88
CA VAL A 167 2.95 -9.55 -11.47
C VAL A 167 4.39 -9.03 -11.34
N LEU A 168 4.86 -8.25 -12.32
CA LEU A 168 6.19 -7.65 -12.28
C LEU A 168 6.34 -6.68 -11.09
N ASN A 169 5.32 -5.88 -10.78
CA ASN A 169 5.34 -5.00 -9.61
C ASN A 169 5.44 -5.80 -8.29
N GLY A 170 4.67 -6.88 -8.17
CA GLY A 170 4.75 -7.78 -7.01
C GLY A 170 6.11 -8.44 -6.86
N LEU A 171 6.68 -8.96 -7.96
CA LEU A 171 8.02 -9.54 -7.99
C LEU A 171 9.09 -8.52 -7.61
N GLN A 172 9.01 -7.29 -8.13
CA GLN A 172 9.94 -6.23 -7.78
C GLN A 172 9.90 -5.92 -6.27
N GLN A 173 8.71 -5.79 -5.68
CA GLN A 173 8.60 -5.53 -4.24
C GLN A 173 9.09 -6.72 -3.41
N GLY A 174 8.75 -7.96 -3.80
CA GLY A 174 9.23 -9.17 -3.12
C GLY A 174 10.76 -9.32 -3.17
N PHE A 175 11.37 -9.06 -4.32
CA PHE A 175 12.83 -9.05 -4.47
C PHE A 175 13.48 -7.98 -3.59
N ALA A 176 12.94 -6.76 -3.60
CA ALA A 176 13.48 -5.65 -2.83
C ALA A 176 13.39 -5.89 -1.31
N THR A 177 12.32 -6.51 -0.81
CA THR A 177 12.16 -6.76 0.62
C THR A 177 12.80 -8.06 1.09
N GLY A 178 12.90 -9.08 0.24
CA GLY A 178 13.48 -10.38 0.57
C GLY A 178 14.95 -10.46 0.20
N GLU A 179 15.22 -10.82 -1.05
CA GLU A 179 16.57 -11.11 -1.57
C GLU A 179 17.55 -9.94 -1.39
N PHE A 180 17.11 -8.73 -1.71
CA PHE A 180 17.98 -7.55 -1.64
C PHE A 180 18.41 -7.23 -0.20
N THR A 181 17.51 -7.38 0.78
CA THR A 181 17.84 -7.12 2.19
C THR A 181 18.70 -8.23 2.78
N SER A 182 18.38 -9.49 2.50
CA SER A 182 19.04 -10.63 3.13
C SER A 182 20.39 -10.97 2.52
N ASN A 183 20.54 -10.87 1.21
CA ASN A 183 21.72 -11.39 0.50
C ASN A 183 22.66 -10.28 0.02
N PHE A 184 22.15 -9.07 -0.24
CA PHE A 184 23.00 -7.96 -0.68
C PHE A 184 23.35 -7.02 0.47
N ILE A 185 22.33 -6.47 1.15
CA ILE A 185 22.57 -5.47 2.20
C ILE A 185 23.23 -6.10 3.42
N ARG A 186 22.70 -7.23 3.91
CA ARG A 186 23.24 -7.90 5.09
C ARG A 186 24.70 -8.34 4.91
N GLU A 187 25.05 -8.90 3.75
CA GLU A 187 26.41 -9.38 3.47
C GLU A 187 27.40 -8.23 3.24
N SER A 188 26.97 -7.15 2.57
CA SER A 188 27.88 -6.06 2.20
C SER A 188 28.07 -5.02 3.31
N VAL A 189 27.03 -4.71 4.08
CA VAL A 189 26.98 -3.56 5.01
C VAL A 189 26.57 -3.95 6.43
N GLY A 190 26.28 -5.23 6.67
CA GLY A 190 25.88 -5.77 7.97
C GLY A 190 24.37 -5.66 8.24
N GLY A 191 23.85 -6.56 9.08
CA GLY A 191 22.42 -6.67 9.38
C GLY A 191 21.81 -5.44 10.06
N ALA A 192 22.59 -4.72 10.88
CA ALA A 192 22.13 -3.49 11.54
C ALA A 192 21.83 -2.34 10.54
N SER A 193 22.44 -2.40 9.35
CA SER A 193 22.34 -1.38 8.31
C SER A 193 21.13 -1.54 7.39
N ILE A 194 20.42 -2.67 7.47
CA ILE A 194 19.24 -2.96 6.62
C ILE A 194 18.18 -1.86 6.77
N GLY A 195 17.92 -1.43 8.00
CA GLY A 195 16.93 -0.38 8.27
C GLY A 195 17.29 0.96 7.62
N TYR A 196 18.57 1.37 7.65
CA TYR A 196 19.01 2.61 7.01
C TYR A 196 18.87 2.58 5.49
N VAL A 197 19.23 1.46 4.86
CA VAL A 197 19.12 1.32 3.39
C VAL A 197 17.64 1.33 2.97
N MET A 198 16.77 0.63 3.70
CA MET A 198 15.33 0.61 3.40
C MET A 198 14.64 1.95 3.68
N ALA A 199 15.13 2.72 4.65
CA ALA A 199 14.69 4.10 4.87
C ALA A 199 15.05 5.01 3.69
N LEU A 200 16.28 4.91 3.16
CA LEU A 200 16.69 5.63 1.94
C LEU A 200 15.85 5.22 0.73
N TYR A 201 15.61 3.92 0.55
CA TYR A 201 14.71 3.42 -0.49
C TYR A 201 13.31 4.05 -0.41
N GLY A 202 12.74 4.12 0.80
CA GLY A 202 11.46 4.79 1.05
C GLY A 202 11.51 6.28 0.72
N GLY A 203 12.55 6.99 1.17
CA GLY A 203 12.73 8.43 0.92
C GLY A 203 12.86 8.75 -0.58
N CYS A 204 13.67 7.99 -1.30
CA CYS A 204 13.78 8.10 -2.77
C CYS A 204 12.43 7.88 -3.46
N ASN A 205 11.61 6.96 -2.98
CA ASN A 205 10.29 6.70 -3.55
C ASN A 205 9.33 7.89 -3.35
N VAL A 206 9.38 8.55 -2.18
CA VAL A 206 8.60 9.77 -1.91
C VAL A 206 9.04 10.92 -2.83
N VAL A 207 10.35 11.18 -2.93
CA VAL A 207 10.90 12.22 -3.82
C VAL A 207 10.55 11.93 -5.28
N SER A 208 10.70 10.68 -5.71
CA SER A 208 10.39 10.25 -7.08
C SER A 208 8.90 10.40 -7.38
N SER A 209 8.03 10.02 -6.44
CA SER A 209 6.57 10.16 -6.60
C SER A 209 6.14 11.62 -6.71
N TYR A 210 6.75 12.53 -5.93
CA TYR A 210 6.51 13.96 -6.07
C TYR A 210 7.00 14.52 -7.42
N GLY A 211 8.20 14.13 -7.84
CA GLY A 211 8.79 14.55 -9.11
C GLY A 211 8.03 14.05 -10.33
N PHE A 212 7.76 12.74 -10.39
CA PHE A 212 6.97 12.13 -11.47
C PHE A 212 5.51 12.57 -11.43
N GLY A 213 4.93 12.84 -10.26
CA GLY A 213 3.57 13.38 -10.14
C GLY A 213 3.45 14.75 -10.83
N LYS A 214 4.34 15.69 -10.49
CA LYS A 214 4.37 17.01 -11.17
C LYS A 214 4.69 16.92 -12.65
N LEU A 215 5.51 15.95 -13.03
CA LEU A 215 5.85 15.72 -14.43
C LEU A 215 4.65 15.15 -15.20
N ALA A 216 3.92 14.21 -14.61
CA ALA A 216 2.70 13.63 -15.17
C ALA A 216 1.63 14.70 -15.34
N ASP A 217 1.40 15.57 -14.35
CA ASP A 217 0.44 16.68 -14.46
C ASP A 217 0.75 17.60 -15.65
N LYS A 218 2.04 17.86 -15.89
CA LYS A 218 2.50 18.68 -17.02
C LYS A 218 2.26 17.98 -18.36
N TYR A 219 2.48 16.67 -18.46
CA TYR A 219 2.25 15.91 -19.69
C TYR A 219 0.77 15.61 -19.95
N GLU A 220 -0.03 15.39 -18.90
CA GLU A 220 -1.47 15.17 -18.99
C GLU A 220 -2.20 16.45 -19.42
N TYR A 221 -1.73 17.63 -18.99
CA TYR A 221 -2.17 18.90 -19.54
C TYR A 221 -1.93 18.97 -21.06
N VAL A 222 -0.74 18.60 -21.53
CA VAL A 222 -0.39 18.62 -22.96
C VAL A 222 -1.24 17.62 -23.76
N LEU A 223 -1.42 16.40 -23.25
CA LEU A 223 -2.27 15.38 -23.86
C LEU A 223 -3.73 15.80 -23.92
N THR A 224 -4.25 16.44 -22.86
CA THR A 224 -5.64 16.90 -22.80
C THR A 224 -5.88 18.06 -23.78
N VAL A 225 -4.94 19.01 -23.88
CA VAL A 225 -4.99 20.10 -24.86
C VAL A 225 -4.93 19.55 -26.29
N HIS A 226 -4.02 18.60 -26.56
CA HIS A 226 -3.89 18.00 -27.88
C HIS A 226 -5.14 17.19 -28.28
N ARG A 227 -5.75 16.46 -27.33
CA ARG A 227 -6.98 15.69 -27.55
C ARG A 227 -8.19 16.60 -27.78
N ARG A 228 -8.30 17.72 -27.05
CA ARG A 228 -9.32 18.76 -27.31
C ARG A 228 -9.12 19.40 -28.68
N PHE A 229 -7.89 19.72 -29.05
CA PHE A 229 -7.59 20.29 -30.37
C PHE A 229 -7.99 19.35 -31.51
N PHE A 230 -7.66 18.06 -31.38
CA PHE A 230 -8.01 17.05 -32.38
C PHE A 230 -9.53 16.78 -32.46
N MET A 231 -10.24 16.78 -31.33
CA MET A 231 -11.71 16.66 -31.33
C MET A 231 -12.40 17.88 -31.96
N THR A 232 -11.85 19.08 -31.80
CA THR A 232 -12.41 20.30 -32.42
C THR A 232 -12.20 20.31 -33.94
N LEU A 233 -11.08 19.75 -34.41
CA LEU A 233 -10.78 19.61 -35.84
C LEU A 233 -11.65 18.55 -36.55
N ASN A 234 -12.12 17.53 -35.83
CA ASN A 234 -12.98 16.47 -36.41
C ASN A 234 -14.46 16.88 -36.57
N HIS A 235 -14.82 18.11 -36.17
CA HIS A 235 -16.15 18.69 -36.30
C HIS A 235 -16.23 19.84 -37.32
N ILE A 236 -15.16 20.06 -38.10
CA ILE A 236 -15.08 20.98 -39.26
C ILE A 236 -14.86 20.14 -40.51
#